data_AF-A0A2N3PL11-F1
#
_entry.id   AF-A0A2N3PL11-F1
#
_cell.length_a   1.000
_cell.length_b   1.000
_cell.length_c   1.000
_cell.angle_alpha   90.00
_cell.angle_beta   90.00
_cell.angle_gamma   90.00
#
_symmetry.space_group_name_H-M   'P 1'
#
loop_
_entity.id
_entity.type
_entity.pdbx_description
1 polymer ?
#
loop_
_entity_poly.entity_id
_entity_poly.type
_entity_poly.pdbx_seq_one_letter_code
_entity_poly.pdbx_strand_id
1 'polypeptide(L)'
;MTIIPTPWVMALVFVIFLVLVYLLNRMLYKPLLGFMDTRDASIKKDNEGIEGNAADIKALKKEADDILQKAREEAALIKNKAYESAKETAEVKITDKKNELTQKYNAFITSLEDEKERLKMSLRSEVPFFKESLQSKLGKL
;
A
#
# COMPACT_ATOMS: atom_id res chain seq x y z
N MET A 1 72.99 67.63 19.00
CA MET A 1 73.59 66.29 19.07
C MET A 1 72.82 65.39 18.12
N THR A 2 73.35 65.13 16.93
CA THR A 2 72.82 64.10 16.03
C THR A 2 73.18 62.75 16.64
N ILE A 3 72.19 62.06 17.20
CA ILE A 3 72.35 60.69 17.69
C ILE A 3 72.42 59.84 16.42
N ILE A 4 73.62 59.66 15.88
CA ILE A 4 73.87 58.61 14.88
C ILE A 4 73.64 57.30 15.65
N PRO A 5 72.64 56.48 15.27
CA PRO A 5 72.40 55.23 15.95
C PRO A 5 73.65 54.36 15.81
N THR A 6 74.25 53.99 16.94
CA THR A 6 75.41 53.10 16.94
C THR A 6 74.96 51.73 16.38
N PRO A 7 75.74 51.11 15.47
CA PRO A 7 75.36 49.84 14.84
C PRO A 7 75.01 48.73 15.84
N TRP A 8 75.63 48.75 17.02
CA TRP A 8 75.34 47.83 18.12
C TRP A 8 73.92 47.96 18.70
N VAL A 9 73.43 49.19 18.91
CA VAL A 9 72.07 49.41 19.45
C VAL A 9 71.02 48.96 18.43
N MET A 10 71.28 49.19 17.14
CA MET A 10 70.42 48.70 16.07
C MET A 10 70.34 47.16 16.05
N ALA A 11 71.48 46.47 16.23
CA ALA A 11 71.52 45.03 16.33
C ALA A 11 70.77 44.51 17.58
N LEU A 12 70.92 45.17 18.73
CA LEU A 12 70.21 44.80 19.96
C LEU A 12 68.70 44.97 19.83
N VAL A 13 68.23 46.10 19.27
CA VAL A 13 66.80 46.33 19.01
C VAL A 13 66.26 45.31 18.02
N PHE A 14 67.03 44.93 17.00
CA PHE A 14 66.64 43.90 16.04
C PHE A 14 66.47 42.53 16.71
N VAL A 15 67.39 42.14 17.60
CA VAL A 15 67.26 40.89 18.37
C VAL A 15 66.02 40.93 19.27
N ILE A 16 65.78 42.03 19.98
CA ILE A 16 64.57 42.19 20.81
C ILE A 16 63.29 42.12 19.98
N PHE A 17 63.29 42.75 18.81
CA PHE A 17 62.16 42.70 17.87
C PHE A 17 61.89 41.27 17.40
N LEU A 18 62.93 40.50 17.03
CA LEU A 18 62.79 39.10 16.64
C LEU A 18 62.23 38.24 17.79
N VAL A 19 62.71 38.45 19.02
CA VAL A 19 62.19 37.77 20.21
C VAL A 19 60.71 38.11 20.44
N LEU A 20 60.34 39.39 20.30
CA LEU A 20 58.95 39.85 20.40
C LEU A 20 58.06 39.20 19.35
N VAL A 21 58.49 39.19 18.07
CA VAL A 21 57.75 38.56 16.97
C VAL A 21 57.56 37.07 17.22
N TYR A 22 58.59 36.38 17.71
CA TYR A 22 58.50 34.97 18.07
C TYR A 22 57.48 34.73 19.20
N LEU A 23 57.51 35.56 20.24
CA LEU A 23 56.57 35.48 21.36
C LEU A 23 55.13 35.74 20.91
N LEU A 24 54.92 36.75 20.06
CA LEU A 24 53.61 37.14 19.52
C LEU A 24 53.05 36.08 18.56
N ASN A 25 53.90 35.44 17.75
CA ASN A 25 53.52 34.32 16.90
C ASN A 25 52.92 33.17 17.70
N ARG A 26 53.57 32.81 18.82
CA ARG A 26 53.10 31.74 19.69
C ARG A 26 51.86 32.13 20.51
N MET A 27 51.81 33.36 21.03
CA MET A 27 50.78 33.78 21.98
C MET A 27 49.51 34.31 21.30
N LEU A 28 49.61 34.96 20.14
CA LEU A 28 48.47 35.66 19.52
C LEU A 28 48.12 35.13 18.13
N TYR A 29 49.09 35.06 17.21
CA TYR A 29 48.78 34.74 15.81
C TYR A 29 48.30 33.29 15.64
N LYS A 30 48.98 32.32 16.27
CA LYS A 30 48.55 30.92 16.23
C LYS A 30 47.14 30.68 16.77
N PRO A 31 46.77 31.13 18.00
CA PRO A 31 45.41 30.92 18.48
C PRO A 31 44.38 31.68 17.65
N LEU A 32 44.65 32.92 17.22
CA LEU A 32 43.72 33.70 16.41
C LEU A 32 43.43 33.05 15.06
N LEU A 33 44.46 32.61 14.34
CA LEU A 33 44.31 31.91 13.07
C LEU A 33 43.61 30.56 13.26
N GLY A 34 43.92 29.84 14.35
CA GLY A 34 43.22 28.60 14.70
C GLY A 34 41.70 28.80 14.90
N PHE A 35 41.29 29.91 15.52
CA PHE A 35 39.86 30.25 15.64
C PHE A 35 39.22 30.57 14.29
N MET A 36 39.93 31.27 13.40
CA MET A 36 39.44 31.55 12.04
C MET A 36 39.27 30.25 11.24
N ASP A 37 40.28 29.39 11.25
CA ASP A 37 40.24 28.08 10.56
C ASP A 37 39.13 27.19 11.11
N THR A 38 38.95 27.15 12.43
CA THR A 38 37.87 26.35 13.07
C THR A 38 36.49 26.85 12.64
N ARG A 39 36.31 28.17 12.56
CA ARG A 39 35.05 28.76 12.14
C ARG A 39 34.77 28.48 10.68
N ASP A 40 35.76 28.66 9.81
CA ASP A 40 35.62 28.43 8.37
C ASP A 40 35.39 26.93 8.08
N ALA A 41 36.06 26.03 8.81
CA ALA A 41 35.82 24.59 8.74
C ALA A 41 34.41 24.19 9.24
N SER A 42 33.92 24.82 10.30
CA SER A 42 32.57 24.57 10.82
C SER A 42 31.50 25.03 9.83
N ILE A 43 31.64 26.22 9.24
CA ILE A 43 30.72 26.73 8.20
C ILE A 43 30.72 25.81 6.98
N LYS A 44 31.89 25.35 6.55
CA LYS A 44 32.00 24.42 5.42
C LYS A 44 31.29 23.09 5.73
N LYS A 45 31.51 22.54 6.93
CA LYS A 45 30.86 21.31 7.39
C LYS A 45 29.34 21.46 7.48
N ASP A 46 28.85 22.59 7.99
CA ASP A 46 27.43 22.85 8.10
C ASP A 46 26.78 22.96 6.71
N ASN A 47 27.45 23.61 5.75
CA ASN A 47 26.99 23.67 4.36
C ASN A 47 26.97 22.28 3.69
N GLU A 48 28.04 21.50 3.83
CA GLU A 48 28.10 20.12 3.31
C GLU A 48 27.00 19.24 3.95
N GLY A 49 26.73 19.41 5.25
CA GLY A 49 25.64 18.74 5.95
C GLY A 49 24.25 19.12 5.43
N ILE A 50 24.03 20.40 5.08
CA ILE A 50 22.77 20.86 4.48
C ILE A 50 22.58 20.25 3.09
N GLU A 51 23.62 20.22 2.26
CA GLU A 51 23.54 19.63 0.91
C GLU A 51 23.33 18.11 0.96
N GLY A 52 24.06 17.40 1.83
CA GLY A 52 23.89 15.97 2.06
C GLY A 52 22.47 15.63 2.54
N ASN A 53 21.98 16.35 3.55
CA ASN A 53 20.63 16.14 4.08
C ASN A 53 19.54 16.43 3.03
N ALA A 54 19.74 17.42 2.15
CA ALA A 54 18.78 17.72 1.09
C ALA A 54 18.72 16.60 0.02
N ALA A 55 19.85 15.96 -0.30
CA ALA A 55 19.90 14.80 -1.18
C ALA A 55 19.20 13.60 -0.55
N ASP A 56 19.47 13.34 0.73
CA ASP A 56 18.84 12.23 1.48
C ASP A 56 17.33 12.41 1.60
N ILE A 57 16.86 13.65 1.88
CA ILE A 57 15.42 13.96 1.91
C ILE A 57 14.76 13.70 0.55
N LYS A 58 15.43 14.04 -0.57
CA LYS A 58 14.91 13.75 -1.92
C LYS A 58 14.85 12.25 -2.18
N ALA A 59 15.89 11.50 -1.78
CA ALA A 59 15.93 10.05 -1.92
C ALA A 59 14.80 9.39 -1.11
N LEU A 60 14.64 9.77 0.16
CA LEU A 60 13.57 9.27 1.03
C LEU A 60 12.17 9.60 0.50
N LYS A 61 11.96 10.80 -0.04
CA LYS A 61 10.69 11.17 -0.68
C LYS A 61 10.40 10.29 -1.89
N LYS A 62 11.40 10.06 -2.75
CA LYS A 62 11.25 9.20 -3.93
C LYS A 62 10.92 7.75 -3.52
N GLU A 63 11.62 7.22 -2.52
CA GLU A 63 11.35 5.88 -2.00
C GLU A 63 9.95 5.77 -1.40
N ALA A 64 9.50 6.78 -0.65
CA ALA A 64 8.14 6.83 -0.11
C ALA A 64 7.08 6.86 -1.23
N ASP A 65 7.29 7.66 -2.27
CA ASP A 65 6.38 7.71 -3.43
C ASP A 65 6.34 6.37 -4.17
N ASP A 66 7.49 5.72 -4.38
CA ASP A 66 7.58 4.40 -5.01
C ASP A 66 6.86 3.32 -4.18
N ILE A 67 7.02 3.33 -2.85
CA ILE A 67 6.32 2.41 -1.94
C ILE A 67 4.81 2.66 -2.01
N LEU A 68 4.39 3.93 -2.02
CA LEU A 68 2.98 4.30 -2.04
C LEU A 68 2.33 3.94 -3.37
N GLN A 69 3.06 4.05 -4.49
CA GLN A 69 2.61 3.58 -5.79
C GLN A 69 2.47 2.05 -5.81
N LYS A 70 3.48 1.30 -5.37
CA LYS A 70 3.40 -0.17 -5.28
C LYS A 70 2.24 -0.63 -4.41
N ALA A 71 2.05 -0.02 -3.25
CA ALA A 71 0.94 -0.35 -2.36
C ALA A 71 -0.43 -0.09 -3.02
N ARG A 72 -0.57 0.97 -3.83
CA ARG A 72 -1.79 1.24 -4.59
C ARG A 72 -2.02 0.21 -5.69
N GLU A 73 -0.98 -0.18 -6.40
CA GLU A 73 -1.05 -1.22 -7.43
C GLU A 73 -1.43 -2.57 -6.82
N GLU A 74 -0.79 -2.97 -5.72
CA GLU A 74 -1.12 -4.19 -4.98
C GLU A 74 -2.56 -4.17 -4.45
N ALA A 75 -3.01 -3.04 -3.87
CA ALA A 75 -4.39 -2.90 -3.40
C ALA A 75 -5.40 -3.02 -4.55
N ALA A 76 -5.10 -2.44 -5.72
CA ALA A 76 -5.93 -2.57 -6.91
C ALA A 76 -5.97 -4.01 -7.41
N LEU A 77 -4.83 -4.72 -7.43
CA LEU A 77 -4.75 -6.13 -7.79
C LEU A 77 -5.56 -7.02 -6.84
N ILE A 78 -5.44 -6.81 -5.52
CA ILE A 78 -6.20 -7.55 -4.52
C ILE A 78 -7.70 -7.32 -4.70
N LYS A 79 -8.11 -6.07 -4.91
CA LYS A 79 -9.52 -5.72 -5.13
C LYS A 79 -10.07 -6.38 -6.39
N ASN A 80 -9.32 -6.32 -7.50
CA ASN A 80 -9.73 -6.93 -8.76
C ASN A 80 -9.83 -8.45 -8.64
N LYS A 81 -8.83 -9.09 -8.01
CA LYS A 81 -8.85 -10.54 -7.76
C LYS A 81 -10.03 -10.96 -6.88
N ALA A 82 -10.33 -10.18 -5.83
CA ALA A 82 -11.48 -10.43 -4.98
C ALA A 82 -12.81 -10.27 -5.75
N TYR A 83 -12.89 -9.27 -6.62
CA TYR A 83 -14.07 -9.05 -7.47
C TYR A 83 -14.27 -10.17 -8.50
N GLU A 84 -13.20 -10.58 -9.18
CA GLU A 84 -13.23 -11.71 -10.13
C GLU A 84 -13.62 -13.01 -9.43
N SER A 85 -13.01 -13.33 -8.29
CA SER A 85 -13.35 -14.54 -7.53
C SER A 85 -14.79 -14.53 -7.02
N ALA A 86 -15.29 -13.36 -6.57
CA ALA A 86 -16.69 -13.21 -6.17
C ALA A 86 -17.64 -13.40 -7.36
N LYS A 87 -17.29 -12.85 -8.53
CA LYS A 87 -18.06 -12.99 -9.77
C LYS A 87 -18.10 -14.44 -10.23
N GLU A 88 -16.96 -15.13 -10.26
CA GLU A 88 -16.86 -16.55 -10.61
C GLU A 88 -17.70 -17.40 -9.65
N THR A 89 -17.58 -17.17 -8.34
CA THR A 89 -18.38 -17.88 -7.34
C THR A 89 -19.89 -17.63 -7.52
N ALA A 90 -20.28 -16.41 -7.88
CA ALA A 90 -21.67 -16.08 -8.16
C ALA A 90 -22.18 -16.78 -9.42
N GLU A 91 -21.40 -16.79 -10.51
CA GLU A 91 -21.75 -17.49 -11.75
C GLU A 91 -21.88 -19.00 -11.55
N VAL A 92 -20.96 -19.62 -10.79
CA VAL A 92 -21.05 -21.03 -10.41
C VAL A 92 -22.33 -21.29 -9.62
N LYS A 93 -22.62 -20.50 -8.57
CA LYS A 93 -23.84 -20.66 -7.76
C LYS A 93 -25.12 -20.50 -8.59
N ILE A 94 -25.15 -19.54 -9.53
CA ILE A 94 -26.29 -19.34 -10.42
C ILE A 94 -26.46 -20.55 -11.33
N THR A 95 -25.37 -21.06 -11.91
CA THR A 95 -25.39 -22.22 -12.79
C THR A 95 -25.85 -23.48 -12.04
N ASP A 96 -25.33 -23.70 -10.84
CA ASP A 96 -25.73 -24.82 -9.98
C ASP A 96 -27.21 -24.74 -9.61
N LYS A 97 -27.69 -23.55 -9.21
CA LYS A 97 -29.11 -23.35 -8.89
C LYS A 97 -30.00 -23.54 -10.11
N LYS A 98 -29.57 -23.10 -11.29
CA LYS A 98 -30.30 -23.33 -12.54
C LYS A 98 -30.39 -24.83 -12.85
N ASN A 99 -29.29 -25.56 -12.72
CA ASN A 99 -29.25 -27.01 -12.92
C ASN A 99 -30.14 -27.75 -11.91
N GLU A 100 -30.08 -27.37 -10.64
CA GLU A 100 -30.95 -27.91 -9.58
C GLU A 100 -32.43 -27.65 -9.91
N LEU A 101 -32.76 -26.45 -10.39
CA LEU A 101 -34.13 -26.09 -10.76
C LEU A 101 -34.63 -26.90 -11.96
N THR A 102 -33.78 -27.09 -12.99
CA THR A 102 -34.11 -27.93 -14.14
C THR A 102 -34.32 -29.38 -13.74
N GLN A 103 -33.49 -29.93 -12.84
CA GLN A 103 -33.68 -31.28 -12.32
C GLN A 103 -35.00 -31.41 -11.55
N LYS A 104 -35.29 -30.48 -10.65
CA LYS A 104 -36.56 -30.45 -9.91
C LYS A 104 -37.76 -30.32 -10.82
N TYR A 105 -37.67 -29.47 -11.85
CA TYR A 105 -38.72 -29.30 -12.84
C TYR A 105 -38.97 -30.60 -13.61
N ASN A 106 -37.92 -31.26 -14.09
CA ASN A 106 -38.06 -32.54 -14.80
C ASN A 106 -38.67 -33.61 -13.89
N ALA A 107 -38.22 -33.71 -12.63
CA ALA A 107 -38.78 -34.64 -11.65
C ALA A 107 -40.27 -34.35 -11.38
N PHE A 108 -40.65 -33.07 -11.29
CA PHE A 108 -42.03 -32.64 -11.10
C PHE A 108 -42.93 -33.02 -12.29
N ILE A 109 -42.44 -32.85 -13.53
CA ILE A 109 -43.16 -33.27 -14.74
C ILE A 109 -43.36 -34.80 -14.74
N THR A 110 -42.33 -35.58 -14.38
CA THR A 110 -42.47 -37.03 -14.26
C THR A 110 -43.51 -37.42 -13.20
N SER A 111 -43.48 -36.80 -12.02
CA SER A 111 -44.47 -37.08 -10.97
C SER A 111 -45.89 -36.68 -11.38
N LEU A 112 -46.06 -35.61 -12.16
CA LEU A 112 -47.37 -35.20 -12.68
C LEU A 112 -47.94 -36.22 -13.67
N GLU A 113 -47.10 -36.79 -14.54
CA GLU A 113 -47.55 -37.83 -15.47
C GLU A 113 -47.96 -39.10 -14.69
N ASP A 114 -47.18 -39.48 -13.67
CA ASP A 114 -47.51 -40.61 -12.78
C ASP A 114 -48.82 -40.37 -12.01
N GLU A 115 -49.03 -39.19 -11.44
CA GLU A 115 -50.27 -38.81 -10.75
C GLU A 115 -51.47 -38.83 -11.70
N LYS A 116 -51.31 -38.34 -12.93
CA LYS A 116 -52.36 -38.35 -13.96
C LYS A 116 -52.75 -39.77 -14.35
N GLU A 117 -51.79 -40.68 -14.50
CA GLU A 117 -52.08 -42.09 -14.78
C GLU A 117 -52.74 -42.79 -13.58
N ARG A 118 -52.29 -42.52 -12.35
CA ARG A 118 -52.95 -43.00 -11.13
C ARG A 118 -54.39 -42.49 -11.03
N LEU A 119 -54.62 -41.20 -11.28
CA LEU A 119 -55.94 -40.59 -11.25
C LEU A 119 -56.86 -41.20 -12.31
N LYS A 120 -56.37 -41.41 -13.54
CA LYS A 120 -57.13 -42.14 -14.59
C LYS A 120 -57.50 -43.56 -14.16
N MET A 121 -56.59 -44.30 -13.53
CA MET A 121 -56.89 -45.64 -13.03
C MET A 121 -57.95 -45.60 -11.92
N SER A 122 -57.82 -44.69 -10.96
CA SER A 122 -58.81 -44.50 -9.88
C SER A 122 -60.19 -44.14 -10.42
N LEU A 123 -60.26 -43.19 -11.37
CA LEU A 123 -61.52 -42.85 -12.03
C LEU A 123 -62.10 -44.06 -12.76
N ARG A 124 -61.31 -44.84 -13.50
CA ARG A 124 -61.80 -46.05 -14.17
C ARG A 124 -62.35 -47.09 -13.20
N SER A 125 -61.74 -47.25 -12.02
CA SER A 125 -62.27 -48.17 -10.99
C SER A 125 -63.52 -47.63 -10.28
N GLU A 126 -63.67 -46.31 -10.18
CA GLU A 126 -64.82 -45.68 -9.52
C GLU A 126 -66.00 -45.39 -10.46
N VAL A 127 -65.78 -45.34 -11.78
CA VAL A 127 -66.83 -45.15 -12.80
C VAL A 127 -67.99 -46.16 -12.69
N PRO A 128 -67.79 -47.46 -12.45
CA PRO A 128 -68.88 -48.41 -12.23
C PRO A 128 -69.72 -48.05 -11.01
N PHE A 129 -69.06 -47.72 -9.89
CA PHE A 129 -69.71 -47.32 -8.64
C PHE A 129 -70.48 -46.01 -8.80
N PHE A 130 -69.90 -45.06 -9.54
CA PHE A 130 -70.56 -43.79 -9.86
C PHE A 130 -71.80 -44.01 -10.75
N LYS A 131 -71.68 -44.89 -11.76
CA LYS A 131 -72.78 -45.24 -12.67
C LYS A 131 -73.93 -45.95 -11.94
N GLU A 132 -73.61 -46.84 -11.01
CA GLU A 132 -74.59 -47.53 -10.16
C GLU A 132 -75.27 -46.55 -9.20
N SER A 133 -74.52 -45.61 -8.60
CA SER A 133 -75.08 -44.57 -7.74
C SER A 133 -76.03 -43.62 -8.49
N LEU A 134 -75.68 -43.28 -9.74
CA LEU A 134 -76.52 -42.49 -10.64
C LEU A 134 -77.78 -43.25 -11.06
N GLN A 135 -77.66 -44.53 -11.43
CA GLN A 135 -78.83 -45.36 -11.75
C GLN A 135 -79.76 -45.52 -10.54
N SER A 136 -79.22 -45.68 -9.32
CA SER A 136 -80.06 -45.79 -8.12
C SER A 136 -80.78 -44.47 -7.79
N LYS A 137 -80.17 -43.32 -8.10
CA LYS A 137 -80.81 -42.00 -7.92
C LYS A 137 -81.82 -41.68 -9.01
N LEU A 138 -81.54 -42.04 -10.26
CA LEU A 138 -82.44 -41.83 -11.40
C LEU A 138 -83.60 -42.83 -11.44
N GLY A 139 -83.41 -44.07 -10.97
CA GLY A 139 -84.49 -45.06 -10.84
C GLY A 139 -85.36 -44.89 -9.59
N LYS A 140 -85.00 -43.94 -8.71
CA LYS A 140 -85.83 -43.51 -7.56
C LYS A 140 -86.62 -42.22 -7.85
N LEU A 141 -86.49 -41.67 -9.05
CA LEU A 141 -87.38 -40.68 -9.66
C LEU A 141 -88.37 -41.40 -10.58
#